data_AF-A0A2G4F3J1-F1
#
_entry.id   AF-A0A2G4F3J1-F1
#
_cell.length_a   1.000
_cell.length_b   1.000
_cell.length_c   1.000
_cell.angle_alpha   90.00
_cell.angle_beta   90.00
_cell.angle_gamma   90.00
#
_symmetry.space_group_name_H-M   'P 1'
#
loop_
_entity.id
_entity.type
_entity.pdbx_description
1 polymer ?
#
loop_
_entity_poly.entity_id
_entity_poly.type
_entity_poly.pdbx_seq_one_letter_code
_entity_poly.pdbx_strand_id
1 'polypeptide(L)'
;MNIKNRLKSAVKLTGENLKSGIQKHPDRSLQIPWNFAQVGVVIFPVIPILGALGIFLGLIGTYKQKTSEILRCPVNRGFAILSVLLIITAVFANNRIEAFLGLGNFLPFFIFFATFNRLIQTPTQLRQLSWIIVISSIPVIFLGLGQQFLGWSGIVQLQPVFGWVLEPKGNPPGRMASVFMYANILACYLTIVFILALGLWIEGRRMKEEGR
;
A
#
# COMPACT_ATOMS: atom_id res chain seq x y z
N MET A 1 9.02 9.03 -35.93
CA MET A 1 8.22 8.01 -35.21
C MET A 1 7.24 8.70 -34.27
N ASN A 2 5.93 8.50 -34.47
CA ASN A 2 4.85 9.36 -33.93
C ASN A 2 4.61 9.15 -32.42
N ILE A 3 4.55 10.24 -31.64
CA ILE A 3 4.28 10.24 -30.18
C ILE A 3 2.97 9.50 -29.85
N LYS A 4 1.95 9.63 -30.71
CA LYS A 4 0.69 8.88 -30.57
C LYS A 4 0.89 7.37 -30.56
N ASN A 5 1.82 6.84 -31.35
CA ASN A 5 2.11 5.40 -31.42
C ASN A 5 2.85 4.91 -30.17
N ARG A 6 3.71 5.75 -29.56
CA ARG A 6 4.36 5.43 -28.27
C ARG A 6 3.36 5.39 -27.13
N LEU A 7 2.44 6.35 -27.06
CA LEU A 7 1.35 6.37 -26.07
C LEU A 7 0.41 5.17 -26.22
N LYS A 8 -0.01 4.84 -27.46
CA LYS A 8 -0.84 3.65 -27.72
C LYS A 8 -0.14 2.35 -27.32
N SER A 9 1.16 2.23 -27.61
CA SER A 9 1.95 1.05 -27.24
C SER A 9 2.13 0.95 -25.73
N ALA A 10 2.37 2.06 -25.03
CA ALA A 10 2.46 2.08 -23.57
C ALA A 10 1.14 1.66 -22.92
N VAL A 11 0.02 2.26 -23.33
CA VAL A 11 -1.32 1.91 -22.82
C VAL A 11 -1.69 0.45 -23.12
N LYS A 12 -1.33 -0.07 -24.29
CA LYS A 12 -1.56 -1.49 -24.64
C LYS A 12 -0.72 -2.44 -23.77
N LEU A 13 0.55 -2.12 -23.53
CA LEU A 13 1.44 -2.90 -22.66
C LEU A 13 0.96 -2.85 -21.19
N THR A 14 0.48 -1.69 -20.74
CA THR A 14 -0.17 -1.54 -19.42
C THR A 14 -1.44 -2.40 -19.37
N GLY A 15 -2.24 -2.45 -20.43
CA GLY A 15 -3.43 -3.29 -20.53
C GLY A 15 -3.17 -4.79 -20.55
N GLU A 16 -2.12 -5.27 -21.25
CA GLU A 16 -1.73 -6.69 -21.26
C GLU A 16 -1.11 -7.13 -19.93
N ASN A 17 -0.31 -6.27 -19.30
CA ASN A 17 0.17 -6.50 -17.94
C ASN A 17 -0.97 -6.46 -16.90
N LEU A 18 -2.00 -5.62 -17.09
CA LEU A 18 -3.22 -5.64 -16.27
C LEU A 18 -4.06 -6.92 -16.50
N LYS A 19 -4.13 -7.46 -17.72
CA LYS A 19 -4.82 -8.74 -17.99
C LYS A 19 -4.12 -9.94 -17.37
N SER A 20 -2.83 -9.85 -17.06
CA SER A 20 -2.12 -10.80 -16.20
C SER A 20 -2.47 -10.66 -14.70
N GLY A 21 -3.30 -9.68 -14.34
CA GLY A 21 -3.58 -9.22 -12.99
C GLY A 21 -4.38 -10.15 -12.08
N ILE A 22 -4.78 -11.33 -12.56
CA ILE A 22 -5.26 -12.44 -11.72
C ILE A 22 -4.22 -13.57 -11.79
N GLN A 23 -2.99 -13.26 -11.42
CA GLN A 23 -1.99 -14.30 -11.23
C GLN A 23 -2.41 -15.20 -10.07
N LYS A 24 -2.38 -16.51 -10.34
CA LYS A 24 -2.57 -17.49 -9.30
C LYS A 24 -1.40 -17.41 -8.33
N HIS A 25 -1.70 -17.37 -7.05
CA HIS A 25 -0.72 -17.46 -6.00
C HIS A 25 0.02 -18.81 -6.12
N PRO A 26 1.37 -18.86 -5.99
CA PRO A 26 2.14 -20.10 -6.12
C PRO A 26 1.64 -21.20 -5.18
N ASP A 27 1.32 -20.83 -3.95
CA ASP A 27 0.60 -21.67 -3.00
C ASP A 27 -0.91 -21.46 -3.13
N ARG A 28 -1.63 -22.52 -3.54
CA ARG A 28 -3.09 -22.48 -3.73
C ARG A 28 -3.86 -22.12 -2.46
N SER A 29 -3.36 -22.51 -1.28
CA SER A 29 -4.03 -22.19 0.00
C SER A 29 -4.10 -20.67 0.21
N LEU A 30 -3.05 -19.96 -0.19
CA LEU A 30 -2.89 -18.52 0.00
C LEU A 30 -3.59 -17.66 -1.07
N GLN A 31 -4.28 -18.26 -2.04
CA GLN A 31 -4.96 -17.51 -3.10
C GLN A 31 -6.03 -16.54 -2.55
N ILE A 32 -6.86 -16.99 -1.61
CA ILE A 32 -7.91 -16.15 -1.04
C ILE A 32 -7.31 -15.00 -0.22
N PRO A 33 -6.36 -15.26 0.72
CA PRO A 33 -5.63 -14.19 1.40
C PRO A 33 -4.97 -13.19 0.44
N TRP A 34 -4.39 -13.68 -0.66
CA TRP A 34 -3.77 -12.86 -1.69
C TRP A 34 -4.78 -11.92 -2.35
N ASN A 35 -5.92 -12.44 -2.78
CA ASN A 35 -6.96 -11.63 -3.40
C ASN A 35 -7.45 -10.51 -2.46
N PHE A 36 -7.67 -10.83 -1.17
CA PHE A 36 -8.05 -9.84 -0.16
C PHE A 36 -6.97 -8.76 0.02
N ALA A 37 -5.70 -9.15 0.09
CA ALA A 37 -4.60 -8.21 0.18
C ALA A 37 -4.54 -7.30 -1.06
N GLN A 38 -4.69 -7.84 -2.26
CA GLN A 38 -4.68 -7.06 -3.50
C GLN A 38 -5.82 -6.05 -3.57
N VAL A 39 -7.06 -6.51 -3.34
CA VAL A 39 -8.24 -5.63 -3.30
C VAL A 39 -8.07 -4.57 -2.22
N GLY A 40 -7.58 -4.97 -1.05
CA GLY A 40 -7.29 -4.07 0.06
C GLY A 40 -6.32 -2.95 -0.36
N VAL A 41 -5.18 -3.30 -0.96
CA VAL A 41 -4.16 -2.31 -1.41
C VAL A 41 -4.70 -1.41 -2.52
N VAL A 42 -5.51 -1.92 -3.46
CA VAL A 42 -6.15 -1.10 -4.52
C VAL A 42 -7.06 -0.03 -3.89
N ILE A 43 -7.86 -0.42 -2.90
CA ILE A 43 -8.91 0.44 -2.32
C ILE A 43 -8.34 1.39 -1.26
N PHE A 44 -7.29 0.98 -0.54
CA PHE A 44 -6.76 1.66 0.65
C PHE A 44 -6.51 3.16 0.48
N PRO A 45 -5.91 3.66 -0.62
CA PRO A 45 -5.68 5.09 -0.75
C PRO A 45 -6.97 5.92 -0.84
N VAL A 46 -8.06 5.34 -1.34
CA VAL A 46 -9.32 6.07 -1.59
C VAL A 46 -10.35 5.83 -0.48
N ILE A 47 -10.44 4.61 0.04
CA ILE A 47 -11.33 4.25 1.15
C ILE A 47 -10.51 3.47 2.18
N PRO A 48 -9.80 4.16 3.10
CA PRO A 48 -8.84 3.53 4.00
C PRO A 48 -9.45 2.42 4.86
N ILE A 49 -10.67 2.57 5.35
CA ILE A 49 -11.34 1.57 6.20
C ILE A 49 -11.56 0.26 5.42
N LEU A 50 -12.12 0.34 4.21
CA LEU A 50 -12.37 -0.85 3.38
C LEU A 50 -11.07 -1.48 2.89
N GLY A 51 -10.10 -0.64 2.51
CA GLY A 51 -8.78 -1.15 2.12
C GLY A 51 -8.06 -1.84 3.27
N ALA A 52 -8.10 -1.26 4.47
CA ALA A 52 -7.51 -1.82 5.68
C ALA A 52 -8.16 -3.15 6.02
N LEU A 53 -9.50 -3.25 5.91
CA LEU A 53 -10.22 -4.50 6.10
C LEU A 53 -9.75 -5.59 5.12
N GLY A 54 -9.60 -5.27 3.83
CA GLY A 54 -9.08 -6.21 2.85
C GLY A 54 -7.67 -6.70 3.18
N ILE A 55 -6.76 -5.77 3.50
CA ILE A 55 -5.38 -6.08 3.91
C ILE A 55 -5.38 -6.95 5.18
N PHE A 56 -6.24 -6.63 6.15
CA PHE A 56 -6.36 -7.35 7.41
C PHE A 56 -6.93 -8.77 7.23
N LEU A 57 -7.91 -8.96 6.34
CA LEU A 57 -8.41 -10.28 5.98
C LEU A 57 -7.32 -11.11 5.29
N GLY A 58 -6.51 -10.49 4.43
CA GLY A 58 -5.31 -11.10 3.87
C GLY A 58 -4.33 -11.54 4.97
N LEU A 59 -4.06 -10.65 5.94
CA LEU A 59 -3.20 -10.93 7.09
C LEU A 59 -3.68 -12.15 7.89
N ILE A 60 -4.94 -12.14 8.35
CA ILE A 60 -5.50 -13.23 9.16
C ILE A 60 -5.50 -14.54 8.37
N GLY A 61 -5.91 -14.48 7.10
CA GLY A 61 -5.96 -15.65 6.24
C GLY A 61 -4.59 -16.31 6.07
N THR A 62 -3.56 -15.52 5.79
CA THR A 62 -2.18 -16.01 5.72
C THR A 62 -1.68 -16.52 7.05
N TYR A 63 -1.91 -15.78 8.14
CA TYR A 63 -1.45 -16.18 9.47
C TYR A 63 -2.01 -17.55 9.85
N LYS A 64 -3.31 -17.79 9.65
CA LYS A 64 -3.96 -19.08 9.94
C LYS A 64 -3.39 -20.24 9.13
N GLN A 65 -3.06 -20.01 7.86
CA GLN A 65 -2.55 -21.07 6.98
C GLN A 65 -1.06 -21.36 7.20
N LYS A 66 -0.29 -20.36 7.64
CA LYS A 66 1.17 -20.41 7.73
C LYS A 66 1.71 -20.24 9.15
N THR A 67 0.87 -20.44 10.18
CA THR A 67 1.25 -20.20 11.59
C THR A 67 2.53 -20.92 11.98
N SER A 68 2.65 -22.22 11.67
CA SER A 68 3.84 -23.02 12.02
C SER A 68 5.12 -22.47 11.37
N GLU A 69 5.06 -22.08 10.10
CA GLU A 69 6.18 -21.51 9.35
C GLU A 69 6.57 -20.10 9.84
N ILE A 70 5.58 -19.32 10.32
CA ILE A 70 5.78 -17.99 10.88
C ILE A 70 6.49 -18.10 12.23
N LEU A 71 6.04 -19.00 13.12
CA LEU A 71 6.59 -19.16 14.47
C LEU A 71 7.99 -19.80 14.47
N ARG A 72 8.30 -20.67 13.50
CA ARG A 72 9.61 -21.32 13.38
C ARG A 72 10.69 -20.43 12.74
N CYS A 73 10.32 -19.31 12.12
CA CYS A 73 11.26 -18.42 11.45
C CYS A 73 12.16 -17.67 12.46
N PRO A 74 13.50 -17.76 12.36
CA PRO A 74 14.40 -17.12 13.33
C PRO A 74 14.28 -15.59 13.32
N VAL A 75 14.05 -14.97 12.16
CA VAL A 75 13.84 -13.52 12.05
C VAL A 75 12.58 -13.08 12.81
N ASN A 76 11.49 -13.85 12.69
CA ASN A 76 10.25 -13.57 13.41
C ASN A 76 10.41 -13.76 14.93
N ARG A 77 11.23 -14.73 15.36
CA ARG A 77 11.62 -14.87 16.77
C ARG A 77 12.41 -13.66 17.26
N GLY A 78 13.29 -13.10 16.42
CA GLY A 78 13.96 -11.83 16.67
C GLY A 78 12.97 -10.68 16.89
N PHE A 79 11.96 -10.53 16.02
CA PHE A 79 10.88 -9.55 16.22
C PHE A 79 10.08 -9.79 17.50
N ALA A 80 9.81 -11.04 17.88
CA ALA A 80 9.13 -11.36 19.12
C ALA A 80 9.95 -10.94 20.36
N ILE A 81 11.25 -11.25 20.36
CA ILE A 81 12.17 -10.83 21.43
C ILE A 81 12.23 -9.30 21.51
N LEU A 82 12.41 -8.62 20.37
CA LEU A 82 12.43 -7.16 20.30
C LEU A 82 11.11 -6.56 20.80
N SER A 83 9.96 -7.17 20.46
CA SER A 83 8.65 -6.73 20.96
C SER A 83 8.58 -6.79 22.48
N VAL A 84 9.05 -7.88 23.09
CA VAL A 84 9.07 -8.05 24.55
C VAL A 84 9.98 -7.00 25.19
N LEU A 85 11.18 -6.78 24.63
CA LEU A 85 12.09 -5.74 25.11
C LEU A 85 11.46 -4.34 25.02
N LEU A 86 10.79 -4.04 23.91
CA LEU A 86 10.09 -2.76 23.73
C LEU A 86 8.97 -2.58 24.75
N ILE A 87 8.18 -3.61 25.04
CA ILE A 87 7.15 -3.57 26.09
C ILE A 87 7.78 -3.31 27.45
N ILE A 88 8.86 -4.02 27.79
CA ILE A 88 9.60 -3.81 29.05
C ILE A 88 10.09 -2.36 29.14
N THR A 89 10.72 -1.83 28.10
CA THR A 89 11.22 -0.45 28.10
C THR A 89 10.09 0.58 28.22
N ALA A 90 8.92 0.35 27.62
CA ALA A 90 7.77 1.24 27.74
C ALA A 90 7.20 1.30 29.17
N VAL A 91 7.29 0.21 29.94
CA VAL A 91 6.92 0.20 31.38
C VAL A 91 7.79 1.16 32.19
N PHE A 92 9.07 1.27 31.86
CA PHE A 92 10.04 2.13 32.55
C PHE A 92 10.19 3.52 31.92
N ALA A 93 9.41 3.84 30.87
CA ALA A 93 9.48 5.14 30.22
C ALA A 93 9.00 6.28 31.15
N ASN A 94 9.64 7.45 31.02
CA ASN A 94 9.25 8.65 31.77
C ASN A 94 7.78 9.03 31.50
N ASN A 95 7.36 8.96 30.24
CA ASN A 95 5.96 9.06 29.84
C ASN A 95 5.45 7.73 29.30
N ARG A 96 4.89 6.91 30.19
CA ARG A 96 4.42 5.55 29.86
C ARG A 96 3.28 5.57 28.84
N ILE A 97 2.35 6.51 28.96
CA ILE A 97 1.17 6.58 28.08
C ILE A 97 1.62 6.80 26.64
N GLU A 98 2.46 7.79 26.40
CA GLU A 98 3.01 8.06 25.07
C GLU A 98 3.86 6.89 24.55
N ALA A 99 4.65 6.25 25.41
CA ALA A 99 5.44 5.07 25.02
C ALA A 99 4.55 3.93 24.53
N PHE A 100 3.47 3.60 25.27
CA PHE A 100 2.53 2.55 24.87
C PHE A 100 1.72 2.92 23.63
N LEU A 101 1.34 4.20 23.45
CA LEU A 101 0.72 4.68 22.20
C LEU A 101 1.68 4.51 21.02
N GLY A 102 2.97 4.79 21.22
CA GLY A 102 4.01 4.51 20.24
C GLY A 102 4.10 3.02 19.89
N LEU A 103 4.08 2.13 20.89
CA LEU A 103 4.06 0.68 20.66
C LEU A 103 2.83 0.21 19.89
N GLY A 104 1.66 0.78 20.19
CA GLY A 104 0.41 0.49 19.47
C GLY A 104 0.51 0.87 17.97
N ASN A 105 1.30 1.88 17.63
CA ASN A 105 1.57 2.27 16.25
C ASN A 105 2.73 1.48 15.61
N PHE A 106 3.54 0.73 16.39
CA PHE A 106 4.76 0.11 15.88
C PHE A 106 4.70 -1.42 15.84
N LEU A 107 4.31 -2.08 16.94
CA LEU A 107 4.29 -3.53 17.05
C LEU A 107 3.39 -4.25 16.03
N PRO A 108 2.22 -3.70 15.62
CA PRO A 108 1.42 -4.32 14.56
C PRO A 108 2.20 -4.54 13.26
N PHE A 109 3.18 -3.68 12.94
CA PHE A 109 3.99 -3.83 11.74
C PHE A 109 4.93 -5.04 11.78
N PHE A 110 5.34 -5.52 12.97
CA PHE A 110 6.12 -6.76 13.08
C PHE A 110 5.28 -7.98 12.71
N ILE A 111 4.03 -8.04 13.18
CA ILE A 111 3.08 -9.10 12.82
C ILE A 111 2.77 -9.03 11.33
N PHE A 112 2.53 -7.82 10.83
CA PHE A 112 2.30 -7.57 9.41
C PHE A 112 3.46 -8.11 8.57
N PHE A 113 4.70 -7.71 8.85
CA PHE A 113 5.87 -8.14 8.10
C PHE A 113 6.11 -9.65 8.21
N ALA A 114 6.04 -10.21 9.42
CA ALA A 114 6.21 -11.65 9.66
C ALA A 114 5.24 -12.51 8.85
N THR A 115 4.01 -12.01 8.67
CA THR A 115 2.93 -12.71 7.97
C THR A 115 2.96 -12.45 6.46
N PHE A 116 3.06 -11.19 6.03
CA PHE A 116 3.07 -10.83 4.61
C PHE A 116 4.29 -11.36 3.87
N ASN A 117 5.41 -11.61 4.56
CA ASN A 117 6.55 -12.33 3.98
C ASN A 117 6.20 -13.78 3.58
N ARG A 118 5.16 -14.39 4.16
CA ARG A 118 4.64 -15.70 3.73
C ARG A 118 3.61 -15.58 2.61
N LEU A 119 2.96 -14.43 2.48
CA LEU A 119 2.01 -14.14 1.41
C LEU A 119 2.70 -13.69 0.13
N ILE A 120 3.79 -12.93 0.23
CA ILE A 120 4.54 -12.43 -0.92
C ILE A 120 5.78 -13.29 -1.09
N GLN A 121 5.72 -14.24 -2.01
CA GLN A 121 6.74 -15.29 -2.18
C GLN A 121 7.62 -15.07 -3.41
N THR A 122 7.19 -14.22 -4.35
CA THR A 122 7.87 -14.05 -5.65
C THR A 122 8.05 -12.58 -6.02
N PRO A 123 9.11 -12.25 -6.79
CA PRO A 123 9.28 -10.90 -7.34
C PRO A 123 8.10 -10.45 -8.20
N THR A 124 7.44 -11.39 -8.89
CA THR A 124 6.26 -11.08 -9.71
C THR A 124 5.09 -10.57 -8.88
N GLN A 125 4.87 -11.12 -7.68
CA GLN A 125 3.86 -10.59 -6.74
C GLN A 125 4.19 -9.17 -6.27
N LEU A 126 5.47 -8.85 -6.02
CA LEU A 126 5.89 -7.50 -5.68
C LEU A 126 5.67 -6.53 -6.85
N ARG A 127 5.98 -6.95 -8.08
CA ARG A 127 5.70 -6.18 -9.31
C ARG A 127 4.20 -5.90 -9.44
N GLN A 128 3.36 -6.89 -9.16
CA GLN A 128 1.90 -6.76 -9.21
C GLN A 128 1.39 -5.77 -8.17
N LEU A 129 1.86 -5.84 -6.92
CA LEU A 129 1.52 -4.85 -5.88
C LEU A 129 2.01 -3.45 -6.25
N SER A 130 3.19 -3.34 -6.85
CA SER A 130 3.73 -2.07 -7.33
C SER A 130 2.82 -1.44 -8.38
N TRP A 131 2.36 -2.21 -9.36
CA TRP A 131 1.37 -1.75 -10.34
C TRP A 131 0.05 -1.34 -9.69
N ILE A 132 -0.46 -2.14 -8.74
CA ILE A 132 -1.68 -1.82 -7.99
C ILE A 132 -1.53 -0.47 -7.26
N ILE A 133 -0.41 -0.22 -6.59
CA ILE A 133 -0.14 1.04 -5.88
C ILE A 133 -0.08 2.22 -6.87
N VAL A 134 0.59 2.04 -8.01
CA VAL A 134 0.68 3.09 -9.04
C VAL A 134 -0.69 3.40 -9.64
N ILE A 135 -1.49 2.39 -9.96
CA ILE A 135 -2.83 2.57 -10.55
C ILE A 135 -3.78 3.23 -9.54
N SER A 136 -3.77 2.76 -8.28
CA SER A 136 -4.61 3.32 -7.21
C SER A 136 -4.24 4.77 -6.85
N SER A 137 -3.04 5.23 -7.19
CA SER A 137 -2.64 6.63 -7.01
C SER A 137 -3.33 7.62 -7.97
N ILE A 138 -3.84 7.14 -9.11
CA ILE A 138 -4.50 7.99 -10.11
C ILE A 138 -5.65 8.81 -9.53
N PRO A 139 -6.66 8.20 -8.86
CA PRO A 139 -7.75 8.98 -8.24
C PRO A 139 -7.23 9.93 -7.15
N VAL A 140 -6.20 9.55 -6.40
CA VAL A 140 -5.58 10.40 -5.37
C VAL A 140 -4.97 11.67 -5.99
N ILE A 141 -4.21 11.51 -7.07
CA ILE A 141 -3.61 12.64 -7.80
C ILE A 141 -4.71 13.51 -8.40
N PHE A 142 -5.70 12.90 -9.05
CA PHE A 142 -6.82 13.62 -9.67
C PHE A 142 -7.60 14.47 -8.66
N LEU A 143 -7.97 13.89 -7.51
CA LEU A 143 -8.67 14.59 -6.44
C LEU A 143 -7.84 15.75 -5.88
N GLY A 144 -6.54 15.55 -5.65
CA GLY A 144 -5.71 16.63 -5.12
C GLY A 144 -5.38 17.72 -6.14
N LEU A 145 -5.27 17.40 -7.43
CA LEU A 145 -5.17 18.42 -8.48
C LEU A 145 -6.45 19.25 -8.55
N GLY A 146 -7.63 18.61 -8.47
CA GLY A 146 -8.91 19.31 -8.38
C GLY A 146 -9.03 20.17 -7.12
N GLN A 147 -8.56 19.67 -5.97
CA GLN A 147 -8.48 20.43 -4.72
C GLN A 147 -7.60 21.69 -4.87
N GLN A 148 -6.42 21.56 -5.49
CA GLN A 148 -5.44 22.62 -5.59
C GLN A 148 -5.81 23.68 -6.64
N PHE A 149 -6.28 23.27 -7.81
CA PHE A 149 -6.44 24.15 -8.97
C PHE A 149 -7.89 24.50 -9.30
N LEU A 150 -8.85 23.63 -8.96
CA LEU A 150 -10.27 23.80 -9.30
C LEU A 150 -11.13 24.12 -8.08
N GLY A 151 -10.52 24.24 -6.90
CA GLY A 151 -11.23 24.53 -5.65
C GLY A 151 -12.17 23.42 -5.20
N TRP A 152 -11.92 22.17 -5.59
CA TRP A 152 -12.75 21.05 -5.15
C TRP A 152 -12.68 20.89 -3.63
N SER A 153 -13.85 20.64 -3.05
CA SER A 153 -14.05 20.40 -1.63
C SER A 153 -14.93 19.17 -1.42
N GLY A 154 -14.73 18.49 -0.30
CA GLY A 154 -15.42 17.25 0.02
C GLY A 154 -16.82 17.51 0.58
N ILE A 155 -17.68 16.50 0.47
CA ILE A 155 -18.99 16.48 1.13
C ILE A 155 -18.79 15.92 2.54
N VAL A 156 -18.93 16.74 3.58
CA VAL A 156 -18.67 16.37 4.99
C VAL A 156 -19.50 15.17 5.43
N GLN A 157 -20.73 15.04 4.94
CA GLN A 157 -21.63 13.93 5.26
C GLN A 157 -21.11 12.57 4.77
N LEU A 158 -20.21 12.55 3.78
CA LEU A 158 -19.59 11.33 3.27
C LEU A 158 -18.28 10.97 3.98
N GLN A 159 -17.80 11.81 4.90
CA GLN A 159 -16.58 11.55 5.67
C GLN A 159 -16.62 10.22 6.45
N PRO A 160 -17.74 9.79 7.07
CA PRO A 160 -17.79 8.49 7.73
C PRO A 160 -17.63 7.30 6.76
N VAL A 161 -17.99 7.48 5.50
CA VAL A 161 -17.90 6.44 4.46
C VAL A 161 -16.49 6.39 3.87
N PHE A 162 -15.95 7.55 3.49
CA PHE A 162 -14.63 7.63 2.86
C PHE A 162 -13.48 7.62 3.87
N GLY A 163 -13.72 7.99 5.13
CA GLY A 163 -12.69 8.15 6.17
C GLY A 163 -11.91 9.46 6.07
N TRP A 164 -12.25 10.34 5.13
CA TRP A 164 -11.61 11.64 4.91
C TRP A 164 -12.61 12.61 4.29
N VAL A 165 -12.27 13.90 4.33
CA VAL A 165 -12.96 14.96 3.61
C VAL A 165 -11.93 15.76 2.82
N LEU A 166 -12.24 16.14 1.58
CA LEU A 166 -11.33 16.93 0.77
C LEU A 166 -11.32 18.37 1.30
N GLU A 167 -10.28 18.70 2.07
CA GLU A 167 -10.12 20.03 2.67
C GLU A 167 -9.96 21.11 1.60
N PRO A 168 -10.80 22.17 1.59
CA PRO A 168 -10.65 23.26 0.61
C PRO A 168 -9.25 23.87 0.67
N LYS A 169 -8.60 24.07 -0.49
CA LYS A 169 -7.22 24.61 -0.60
C LYS A 169 -6.13 23.74 0.07
N GLY A 170 -6.46 22.53 0.53
CA GLY A 170 -5.51 21.60 1.13
C GLY A 170 -5.09 21.96 2.56
N ASN A 171 -4.23 21.12 3.14
CA ASN A 171 -3.75 21.26 4.52
C ASN A 171 -2.23 21.04 4.61
N PRO A 172 -1.42 22.06 4.96
CA PRO A 172 -1.85 23.43 5.28
C PRO A 172 -2.35 24.17 4.01
N PRO A 173 -3.08 25.29 4.16
CA PRO A 173 -3.67 26.01 3.03
C PRO A 173 -2.64 26.36 1.94
N GLY A 174 -3.02 26.13 0.69
CA GLY A 174 -2.16 26.33 -0.48
C GLY A 174 -1.27 25.13 -0.82
N ARG A 175 -1.30 24.06 -0.03
CA ARG A 175 -0.58 22.81 -0.30
C ARG A 175 -1.55 21.65 -0.46
N MET A 176 -1.50 21.00 -1.63
CA MET A 176 -2.30 19.82 -1.95
C MET A 176 -2.17 18.74 -0.85
N ALA A 177 -3.30 18.25 -0.36
CA ALA A 177 -3.38 17.16 0.62
C ALA A 177 -4.19 15.96 0.12
N SER A 178 -5.07 16.18 -0.87
CA SER A 178 -5.97 15.17 -1.46
C SER A 178 -6.79 14.46 -0.38
N VAL A 179 -6.94 13.15 -0.48
CA VAL A 179 -7.60 12.24 0.47
C VAL A 179 -6.84 12.08 1.79
N PHE A 180 -5.67 12.70 1.95
CA PHE A 180 -4.89 12.65 3.18
C PHE A 180 -5.13 13.89 4.04
N MET A 181 -4.97 13.74 5.36
CA MET A 181 -5.17 14.83 6.32
C MET A 181 -4.14 15.96 6.21
N TYR A 182 -2.99 15.71 5.56
CA TYR A 182 -1.88 16.66 5.51
C TYR A 182 -1.01 16.46 4.26
N ALA A 183 -0.49 17.57 3.71
CA ALA A 183 0.32 17.60 2.50
C ALA A 183 1.61 16.77 2.61
N ASN A 184 2.20 16.69 3.80
CA ASN A 184 3.40 15.87 4.00
C ASN A 184 3.09 14.37 3.83
N ILE A 185 1.91 13.90 4.26
CA ILE A 185 1.49 12.50 4.10
C ILE A 185 1.31 12.19 2.61
N LEU A 186 0.63 13.08 1.88
CA LEU A 186 0.51 12.97 0.43
C LEU A 186 1.88 12.94 -0.25
N ALA A 187 2.81 13.83 0.13
CA ALA A 187 4.15 13.87 -0.45
C ALA A 187 4.93 12.57 -0.23
N CYS A 188 4.88 12.01 0.99
CA CYS A 188 5.48 10.71 1.29
C CYS A 188 4.86 9.60 0.42
N TYR A 189 3.53 9.56 0.33
CA TYR A 189 2.82 8.59 -0.50
C TYR A 189 3.21 8.69 -1.98
N LEU A 190 3.17 9.90 -2.55
CA LEU A 190 3.53 10.14 -3.96
C LEU A 190 5.01 9.87 -4.24
N THR A 191 5.90 10.07 -3.27
CA THR A 191 7.32 9.71 -3.41
C THR A 191 7.48 8.20 -3.58
N ILE A 192 6.77 7.39 -2.79
CA ILE A 192 6.77 5.93 -2.91
C ILE A 192 6.20 5.53 -4.28
N VAL A 193 5.04 6.06 -4.66
CA VAL A 193 4.40 5.82 -5.95
C VAL A 193 5.34 6.15 -7.11
N PHE A 194 6.04 7.29 -7.04
CA PHE A 194 6.96 7.73 -8.06
C PHE A 194 8.14 6.76 -8.23
N ILE A 195 8.77 6.34 -7.14
CA ILE A 195 9.88 5.39 -7.17
C ILE A 195 9.43 4.04 -7.76
N LEU A 196 8.25 3.54 -7.37
CA LEU A 196 7.68 2.31 -7.91
C LEU A 196 7.38 2.44 -9.41
N ALA A 197 6.74 3.53 -9.83
CA ALA A 197 6.44 3.79 -11.24
C ALA A 197 7.72 3.88 -12.09
N LEU A 198 8.76 4.54 -11.57
CA LEU A 198 10.06 4.65 -12.23
C LEU A 198 10.71 3.28 -12.39
N GLY A 199 10.70 2.45 -11.33
CA GLY A 199 11.22 1.09 -11.36
C GLY A 199 10.51 0.21 -12.39
N LEU A 200 9.18 0.22 -12.39
CA LEU A 200 8.35 -0.52 -13.36
C LEU A 200 8.60 -0.05 -14.80
N TRP A 201 8.79 1.25 -15.00
CA TRP A 201 9.09 1.80 -16.33
C TRP A 201 10.47 1.36 -16.84
N ILE A 202 11.50 1.40 -15.99
CA ILE A 202 12.85 0.94 -16.34
C ILE A 202 12.83 -0.56 -16.66
N GLU A 203 12.19 -1.36 -15.83
CA GLU A 203 12.03 -2.81 -16.03
C GLU A 203 11.34 -3.12 -17.36
N GLY A 204 10.23 -2.44 -17.66
CA GLY A 204 9.50 -2.63 -18.91
C GLY A 204 10.31 -2.25 -20.16
N ARG A 205 11.22 -1.27 -20.06
CA ARG A 205 12.14 -0.93 -21.17
C ARG A 205 13.17 -2.04 -21.41
N ARG A 206 13.79 -2.56 -20.35
CA ARG A 206 14.77 -3.65 -20.46
C ARG A 206 14.17 -4.91 -21.07
N MET A 207 12.96 -5.29 -20.67
CA MET A 207 12.28 -6.46 -21.26
C MET A 207 12.06 -6.31 -22.77
N LYS A 208 11.69 -5.10 -23.21
CA LYS A 208 11.48 -4.79 -24.63
C LYS A 208 12.77 -4.82 -25.45
N GLU A 209 13.89 -4.39 -24.85
CA GLU A 209 15.23 -4.46 -25.48
C GLU A 209 15.74 -5.90 -25.57
N GLU A 210 15.43 -6.73 -24.58
CA GLU A 210 15.77 -8.16 -24.54
C GLU A 210 14.85 -9.04 -25.42
N GLY A 211 13.88 -8.46 -26.13
CA GLY A 211 12.97 -9.18 -27.03
C GLY A 211 11.99 -10.13 -26.32
N ARG A 212 11.70 -9.88 -25.04
CA ARG A 212 10.78 -10.67 -24.21
C ARG A 212 9.42 -10.01 -24.07
#